data_AF-A0A1V3RYY8-F1
#
_entry.id   AF-A0A1V3RYY8-F1
#
_cell.length_a   1.000
_cell.length_b   1.000
_cell.length_c   1.000
_cell.angle_alpha   90.00
_cell.angle_beta   90.00
_cell.angle_gamma   90.00
#
_symmetry.space_group_name_H-M   'P 1'
#
loop_
_entity.id
_entity.type
_entity.pdbx_description
1 polymer ?
#
loop_
_entity_poly.entity_id
_entity_poly.type
_entity_poly.pdbx_seq_one_letter_code
_entity_poly.pdbx_strand_id
1 'polypeptide(L)'
;MGPVGAGKSMAVQTLSDIDVLDTDERATDETAAYKQNTTVCMDAGVLELGSGDKVRLIGAPGQDRFDFMWDILLQQARAVILLVDHSRVSRLEDLDHFMDRLGERLVGRKLPLAVGVTHVDLLPEVSLGIYRRRLREREDRFPACVIPVLPVDAREKRGLQALVLTVASMLEMLHRYG
;
A
#
# COMPACT_ATOMS: atom_id res chain seq x y z
N MET A 1 2.03 -0.48 0.56
CA MET A 1 2.82 -0.09 1.75
C MET A 1 1.89 0.20 2.92
N GLY A 2 2.40 0.36 4.14
CA GLY A 2 1.61 0.63 5.35
C GLY A 2 2.08 -0.17 6.57
N PRO A 3 1.66 0.20 7.79
CA PRO A 3 2.12 -0.42 9.03
C PRO A 3 1.73 -1.90 9.10
N VAL A 4 2.38 -2.67 9.98
CA VAL A 4 1.94 -4.04 10.32
C VAL A 4 0.47 -4.00 10.75
N GLY A 5 -0.32 -4.99 10.31
CA GLY A 5 -1.76 -5.04 10.60
C GLY A 5 -2.65 -4.24 9.64
N ALA A 6 -2.10 -3.37 8.78
CA ALA A 6 -2.93 -2.54 7.88
C ALA A 6 -3.71 -3.31 6.79
N GLY A 7 -3.56 -4.64 6.68
CA GLY A 7 -4.26 -5.46 5.69
C GLY A 7 -3.53 -5.67 4.36
N LYS A 8 -2.21 -5.42 4.29
CA LYS A 8 -1.41 -5.54 3.05
C LYS A 8 -1.44 -6.94 2.44
N SER A 9 -1.11 -7.97 3.21
CA SER A 9 -1.07 -9.36 2.75
C SER A 9 -2.44 -9.83 2.29
N MET A 10 -3.46 -9.55 3.11
CA MET A 10 -4.86 -9.81 2.77
C MET A 10 -5.28 -9.10 1.47
N ALA A 11 -4.85 -7.86 1.24
CA ALA A 11 -5.17 -7.14 0.01
C ALA A 11 -4.51 -7.74 -1.23
N VAL A 12 -3.23 -8.17 -1.13
CA VAL A 12 -2.54 -8.86 -2.23
C VAL A 12 -3.23 -10.20 -2.54
N GLN A 13 -3.55 -10.97 -1.50
CA GLN A 13 -4.26 -12.25 -1.63
C GLN A 13 -5.64 -12.09 -2.25
N THR A 14 -6.41 -11.10 -1.82
CA THR A 14 -7.77 -10.85 -2.31
C THR A 14 -7.78 -10.37 -3.77
N LEU A 15 -6.76 -9.60 -4.17
CA LEU A 15 -6.68 -9.06 -5.53
C LEU A 15 -6.09 -10.04 -6.55
N SER A 16 -5.14 -10.88 -6.14
CA SER A 16 -4.39 -11.72 -7.07
C SER A 16 -5.30 -12.71 -7.81
N ASP A 17 -5.16 -12.76 -9.13
CA ASP A 17 -5.82 -13.74 -10.00
C ASP A 17 -4.98 -15.02 -10.18
N ILE A 18 -3.74 -15.01 -9.67
CA ILE A 18 -2.86 -16.18 -9.56
C ILE A 18 -2.60 -16.48 -8.09
N ASP A 19 -2.12 -17.70 -7.80
CA ASP A 19 -1.61 -18.03 -6.48
C ASP A 19 -0.56 -16.99 -6.06
N VAL A 20 -0.79 -16.37 -4.91
CA VAL A 20 0.18 -15.43 -4.35
C VAL A 20 1.43 -16.22 -4.05
N LEU A 21 2.54 -15.78 -4.65
CA LEU A 21 3.85 -16.25 -4.25
C LEU A 21 4.12 -15.64 -2.87
N ASP A 22 3.75 -16.39 -1.85
CA ASP A 22 4.41 -16.25 -0.57
C ASP A 22 5.82 -16.80 -0.78
N THR A 23 6.83 -15.98 -0.56
CA THR A 23 8.23 -16.43 -0.64
C THR A 23 8.59 -17.46 0.45
N ASP A 24 7.63 -17.90 1.27
CA ASP A 24 7.67 -19.17 2.02
C ASP A 24 7.54 -20.39 1.07
N GLU A 25 8.60 -20.68 0.29
CA GLU A 25 8.81 -22.06 -0.16
C GLU A 25 9.14 -22.91 1.07
N ARG A 26 8.13 -23.62 1.62
CA ARG A 26 8.20 -24.77 2.54
C ARG A 26 9.52 -24.89 3.32
N ALA A 27 9.66 -24.08 4.35
CA ALA A 27 10.65 -24.36 5.38
C ALA A 27 10.08 -25.48 6.29
N THR A 28 10.53 -26.71 6.06
CA THR A 28 10.20 -27.89 6.89
C THR A 28 10.57 -27.64 8.35
N ASP A 29 9.56 -27.64 9.22
CA ASP A 29 9.44 -27.83 10.68
C ASP A 29 10.55 -27.45 11.70
N GLU A 30 11.75 -27.03 11.33
CA GLU A 30 12.79 -26.60 12.30
C GLU A 30 13.08 -25.09 12.27
N THR A 31 12.61 -24.37 11.26
CA THR A 31 12.87 -22.93 11.08
C THR A 31 11.76 -22.04 11.62
N ALA A 32 10.64 -22.60 12.10
CA ALA A 32 9.55 -21.82 12.70
C ALA A 32 10.01 -20.99 13.92
N ALA A 33 11.01 -21.46 14.66
CA ALA A 33 11.63 -20.72 15.77
C ALA A 33 12.65 -19.67 15.30
N TYR A 34 13.26 -19.86 14.12
CA TYR A 34 14.15 -18.88 13.49
C TYR A 34 13.40 -17.75 12.77
N LYS A 35 12.07 -17.86 12.61
CA LYS A 35 11.17 -16.84 12.02
C LYS A 35 11.19 -15.48 12.76
N GLN A 36 11.69 -15.41 13.99
CA GLN A 36 11.79 -14.12 14.71
C GLN A 36 12.94 -13.23 14.21
N ASN A 37 14.00 -13.81 13.60
CA ASN A 37 15.24 -13.05 13.37
C ASN A 37 15.57 -12.68 11.91
N THR A 38 15.13 -13.39 10.86
CA THR A 38 15.65 -13.02 9.51
C THR A 38 14.81 -13.39 8.26
N THR A 39 13.49 -13.57 8.34
CA THR A 39 12.68 -13.81 7.12
C THR A 39 11.56 -12.78 7.01
N VAL A 40 11.71 -11.89 6.03
CA VAL A 40 10.65 -10.97 5.64
C VAL A 40 9.80 -11.66 4.60
N CYS A 41 8.57 -12.02 4.97
CA CYS A 41 7.57 -12.42 3.99
C CYS A 41 7.11 -11.18 3.21
N MET A 42 7.18 -11.24 1.88
CA MET A 42 6.66 -10.22 0.97
C MET A 42 5.66 -10.88 0.04
N ASP A 43 4.39 -10.50 0.14
CA ASP A 43 3.35 -11.04 -0.72
C ASP A 43 3.51 -10.50 -2.15
N ALA A 44 3.49 -11.39 -3.15
CA ALA A 44 3.49 -11.00 -4.56
C ALA A 44 2.31 -11.62 -5.31
N GLY A 45 1.52 -10.77 -5.97
CA GLY A 45 0.34 -11.17 -6.74
C GLY A 45 0.28 -10.50 -8.11
N VAL A 46 -0.67 -10.93 -8.93
CA VAL A 46 -0.96 -10.33 -10.24
C VAL A 46 -2.46 -10.12 -10.38
N LEU A 47 -2.87 -8.92 -10.77
CA LEU A 47 -4.25 -8.58 -11.10
C LEU A 47 -4.35 -8.28 -12.60
N GLU A 48 -5.28 -8.92 -13.29
CA GLU A 48 -5.65 -8.58 -14.66
C GLU A 48 -6.68 -7.43 -14.65
N LEU A 49 -6.40 -6.35 -15.38
CA LEU A 49 -7.28 -5.18 -15.48
C LEU A 49 -8.25 -5.26 -16.67
N GLY A 50 -8.15 -6.33 -17.47
CA GLY A 50 -8.87 -6.49 -18.74
C GLY A 50 -8.03 -6.07 -19.95
N SER A 51 -8.47 -6.45 -21.16
CA SER A 51 -7.81 -6.12 -22.43
C SER A 51 -6.33 -6.57 -22.56
N GLY A 52 -5.87 -7.48 -21.70
CA GLY A 52 -4.49 -7.96 -21.66
C GLY A 52 -3.57 -7.22 -20.67
N ASP A 53 -4.05 -6.16 -20.02
CA ASP A 53 -3.26 -5.40 -19.06
C ASP A 53 -3.16 -6.13 -17.71
N LYS A 54 -1.94 -6.16 -17.15
CA LYS A 54 -1.63 -6.83 -15.87
C LYS A 54 -0.90 -5.89 -14.93
N VAL A 55 -1.30 -5.90 -13.66
CA VAL A 55 -0.63 -5.20 -12.57
C VAL A 55 0.01 -6.21 -11.65
N ARG A 56 1.33 -6.08 -11.44
CA ARG A 56 2.03 -6.81 -10.38
C ARG A 56 1.82 -6.07 -9.06
N LEU A 57 1.33 -6.80 -8.06
CA LEU A 57 1.08 -6.31 -6.71
C LEU A 57 2.18 -6.80 -5.78
N ILE A 58 2.76 -5.89 -4.99
CA ILE A 58 3.80 -6.22 -4.01
C ILE A 58 3.42 -5.66 -2.63
N GLY A 59 3.28 -6.57 -1.67
CA GLY A 59 3.02 -6.27 -0.26
C GLY A 59 4.32 -5.87 0.45
N ALA A 60 4.68 -4.59 0.42
CA ALA A 60 5.90 -4.12 1.09
C ALA A 60 5.89 -4.44 2.61
N PRO A 61 7.04 -4.78 3.22
CA PRO A 61 7.14 -5.05 4.64
C PRO A 61 6.65 -3.87 5.49
N GLY A 62 5.94 -4.15 6.58
CA GLY A 62 5.34 -3.11 7.42
C GLY A 62 6.15 -2.70 8.65
N GLN A 63 7.33 -3.29 8.88
CA GLN A 63 8.20 -3.02 10.04
C GLN A 63 9.37 -2.13 9.61
N ASP A 64 9.70 -1.13 10.44
CA ASP A 64 10.77 -0.16 10.13
C ASP A 64 12.15 -0.80 9.96
N ARG A 65 12.42 -1.93 10.64
CA ARG A 65 13.69 -2.68 10.48
C ARG A 65 13.93 -3.22 9.06
N PHE A 66 12.93 -3.16 8.18
CA PHE A 66 13.00 -3.57 6.78
C PHE A 66 12.78 -2.39 5.81
N ASP A 67 12.96 -1.16 6.29
CA ASP A 67 12.83 0.06 5.50
C ASP A 67 13.75 0.10 4.26
N PHE A 68 14.93 -0.51 4.32
CA PHE A 68 15.87 -0.62 3.21
C PHE A 68 15.26 -1.33 2.00
N MET A 69 14.30 -2.24 2.22
CA MET A 69 13.60 -2.91 1.12
C MET A 69 12.70 -1.94 0.36
N TRP A 70 12.20 -0.89 1.02
CA TRP A 70 11.33 0.09 0.37
C TRP A 70 12.07 0.87 -0.71
N ASP A 71 13.37 1.11 -0.55
CA ASP A 71 14.18 1.79 -1.58
C ASP A 71 14.21 0.96 -2.88
N ILE A 72 14.44 -0.36 -2.74
CA ILE A 72 14.45 -1.30 -3.87
C ILE A 72 13.07 -1.40 -4.52
N LEU A 73 12.02 -1.52 -3.71
CA LEU A 73 10.64 -1.63 -4.20
C LEU A 73 10.18 -0.36 -4.91
N LEU A 74 10.46 0.81 -4.36
CA LEU A 74 10.05 2.10 -4.93
C LEU A 74 10.82 2.46 -6.21
N GLN A 75 12.03 1.92 -6.42
CA GLN A 75 12.73 2.08 -7.70
C GLN A 75 11.97 1.42 -8.85
N GLN A 76 11.37 0.25 -8.62
CA GLN A 76 10.63 -0.50 -9.64
C GLN A 76 9.13 -0.17 -9.67
N ALA A 77 8.60 0.42 -8.60
CA ALA A 77 7.19 0.78 -8.51
C ALA A 77 6.81 1.85 -9.54
N ARG A 78 5.65 1.65 -10.18
CA ARG A 78 4.99 2.65 -11.04
C ARG A 78 3.88 3.42 -10.34
N ALA A 79 3.38 2.90 -9.22
CA ALA A 79 2.41 3.57 -8.36
C ALA A 79 2.54 3.00 -6.94
N VAL A 80 2.03 3.74 -5.96
CA VAL A 80 2.00 3.33 -4.56
C VAL A 80 0.57 3.37 -4.03
N ILE A 81 0.21 2.33 -3.30
CA ILE A 81 -0.97 2.32 -2.44
C ILE A 81 -0.48 2.23 -1.00
N LEU A 82 -0.85 3.20 -0.18
CA LEU A 82 -0.62 3.21 1.26
C LEU A 82 -1.89 2.74 1.97
N LEU A 83 -1.81 1.63 2.69
CA LEU A 83 -2.91 1.16 3.53
C LEU A 83 -2.73 1.68 4.96
N VAL A 84 -3.81 2.21 5.54
CA VAL A 84 -3.84 2.71 6.91
C VAL A 84 -4.98 2.03 7.67
N ASP A 85 -4.68 1.48 8.83
CA ASP A 85 -5.66 0.88 9.73
C ASP A 85 -6.44 1.98 10.48
N HIS A 86 -7.74 2.09 10.21
CA HIS A 86 -8.60 3.08 10.85
C HIS A 86 -8.84 2.81 12.34
N SER A 87 -8.76 1.55 12.77
CA SER A 87 -9.07 1.19 14.15
C SER A 87 -7.98 1.66 15.14
N ARG A 88 -6.74 1.83 14.67
CA ARG A 88 -5.59 2.20 15.51
C ARG A 88 -5.65 3.64 15.98
N VAL A 89 -5.40 3.87 17.27
CA VAL A 89 -5.28 5.23 17.84
C VAL A 89 -4.23 6.06 17.09
N SER A 90 -3.11 5.44 16.73
CA SER A 90 -1.98 6.04 15.99
C SER A 90 -2.24 6.25 14.49
N ARG A 91 -3.45 6.01 13.96
CA ARG A 91 -3.74 6.04 12.50
C ARG A 91 -3.19 7.24 11.72
N LEU A 92 -3.18 8.43 12.33
CA LEU A 92 -2.64 9.64 11.70
C LEU A 92 -1.12 9.72 11.80
N GLU A 93 -0.53 9.26 12.91
CA GLU A 93 0.92 9.13 13.07
C GLU A 93 1.49 8.07 12.11
N ASP A 94 0.78 6.94 11.95
CA ASP A 94 1.13 5.91 10.97
C ASP A 94 1.06 6.48 9.54
N LEU A 95 0.00 7.22 9.19
CA LEU A 95 -0.08 7.91 7.90
C LEU A 95 1.13 8.83 7.70
N ASP A 96 1.38 9.69 8.68
CA ASP A 96 2.44 10.69 8.67
C ASP A 96 3.82 10.08 8.47
N HIS A 97 4.14 9.04 9.25
CA HIS A 97 5.40 8.30 9.15
C HIS A 97 5.62 7.80 7.73
N PHE A 98 4.64 7.08 7.16
CA PHE A 98 4.80 6.55 5.80
C PHE A 98 4.86 7.65 4.73
N MET A 99 4.11 8.74 4.91
CA MET A 99 4.17 9.89 4.01
C MET A 99 5.55 10.56 4.03
N ASP A 100 6.18 10.69 5.20
CA ASP A 100 7.52 11.25 5.33
C ASP A 100 8.57 10.37 4.65
N ARG A 101 8.50 9.06 4.89
CA ARG A 101 9.41 8.08 4.29
C ARG A 101 9.26 7.99 2.77
N LEU A 102 8.04 8.15 2.26
CA LEU A 102 7.76 8.26 0.82
C LEU A 102 8.32 9.57 0.26
N GLY A 103 8.10 10.70 0.93
CA GLY A 103 8.59 12.00 0.50
C GLY A 103 10.11 12.03 0.36
N GLU A 104 10.85 11.46 1.31
CA GLU A 104 12.31 11.31 1.27
C GLU A 104 12.80 10.50 0.06
N ARG A 105 12.05 9.48 -0.36
CA ARG A 105 12.45 8.51 -1.39
C ARG A 105 11.96 8.88 -2.79
N LEU A 106 10.95 9.72 -2.87
CA LEU A 106 10.32 10.14 -4.12
C LEU A 106 10.74 11.56 -4.53
N VAL A 107 11.76 12.16 -3.90
CA VAL A 107 12.30 13.47 -4.28
C VAL A 107 12.63 13.50 -5.77
N GLY A 108 12.02 14.43 -6.51
CA GLY A 108 12.21 14.58 -7.95
C GLY A 108 11.50 13.53 -8.82
N ARG A 109 10.76 12.57 -8.23
CA ARG A 109 10.00 11.55 -8.94
C ARG A 109 8.51 11.79 -8.80
N LYS A 110 7.79 11.85 -9.92
CA LYS A 110 6.33 11.85 -9.90
C LYS A 110 5.85 10.40 -9.89
N LEU A 111 5.31 9.95 -8.76
CA LEU A 111 4.77 8.60 -8.60
C LEU A 111 3.33 8.70 -8.10
N PRO A 112 2.33 8.18 -8.83
CA PRO A 112 0.95 8.13 -8.36
C PRO A 112 0.84 7.44 -6.99
N LEU A 113 0.11 8.07 -6.08
CA LEU A 113 -0.09 7.60 -4.72
C LEU A 113 -1.57 7.71 -4.33
N ALA A 114 -2.14 6.65 -3.78
CA ALA A 114 -3.45 6.68 -3.11
C ALA A 114 -3.38 6.05 -1.72
N VAL A 115 -4.31 6.45 -0.86
CA VAL A 115 -4.48 5.92 0.50
C VAL A 115 -5.75 5.08 0.56
N GLY A 116 -5.59 3.80 0.89
CA GLY A 116 -6.68 2.92 1.28
C GLY A 116 -6.82 2.89 2.80
N VAL A 117 -7.99 3.21 3.32
CA VAL A 117 -8.26 3.16 4.76
C VAL A 117 -9.01 1.87 5.07
N THR A 118 -8.39 0.97 5.83
CA THR A 118 -8.93 -0.34 6.23
C THR A 118 -9.57 -0.30 7.61
N HIS A 119 -10.32 -1.34 7.97
CA HIS A 119 -10.96 -1.50 9.30
C HIS A 119 -11.92 -0.34 9.66
N VAL A 120 -12.53 0.29 8.65
CA VAL A 120 -13.45 1.42 8.84
C VAL A 120 -14.74 1.00 9.55
N ASP A 121 -15.09 -0.28 9.47
CA ASP A 121 -16.22 -0.93 10.14
C ASP A 121 -16.07 -0.97 11.67
N LEU A 122 -14.83 -0.88 12.18
CA LEU A 122 -14.56 -0.93 13.62
C LEU A 122 -14.75 0.43 14.32
N LEU A 123 -14.76 1.53 13.58
CA LEU A 123 -14.96 2.89 14.10
C LEU A 123 -15.81 3.74 13.13
N PRO A 124 -17.07 3.33 12.84
CA PRO A 124 -17.91 3.97 11.82
C PRO A 124 -18.26 5.44 12.14
N GLU A 125 -18.17 5.84 13.40
CA GLU A 125 -18.43 7.21 13.86
C GLU A 125 -17.28 8.19 13.53
N VAL A 126 -16.08 7.68 13.24
CA VAL A 126 -14.92 8.52 12.95
C VAL A 126 -14.89 8.85 11.45
N SER A 127 -14.99 10.14 11.14
CA SER A 127 -15.01 10.60 9.74
C SER A 127 -13.66 10.37 9.05
N LEU A 128 -13.69 9.78 7.85
CA LEU A 128 -12.50 9.67 6.97
C LEU A 128 -11.98 11.04 6.48
N GLY A 129 -12.74 12.11 6.69
CA GLY A 129 -12.30 13.48 6.40
C GLY A 129 -11.02 13.89 7.12
N ILE A 130 -10.69 13.23 8.25
CA ILE A 130 -9.44 13.46 8.99
C ILE A 130 -8.20 13.21 8.13
N TYR A 131 -8.21 12.18 7.28
CA TYR A 131 -7.06 11.83 6.43
C TYR A 131 -6.87 12.86 5.32
N ARG A 132 -7.96 13.27 4.67
CA ARG A 132 -7.91 14.31 3.62
C ARG A 132 -7.48 15.66 4.17
N ARG A 133 -7.84 15.98 5.42
CA ARG A 133 -7.35 17.18 6.10
C ARG A 133 -5.86 17.06 6.41
N ARG A 134 -5.44 15.92 6.99
CA ARG A 134 -4.03 15.68 7.34
C ARG A 134 -3.10 15.72 6.13
N LEU A 135 -3.52 15.17 5.00
CA LEU A 135 -2.75 15.19 3.75
C LEU A 135 -2.63 16.60 3.16
N ARG A 136 -3.67 17.45 3.30
CA ARG A 136 -3.63 18.85 2.85
C ARG A 136 -2.67 19.71 3.67
N GLU A 137 -2.52 19.42 4.95
CA GLU A 137 -1.52 20.08 5.82
C GLU A 137 -0.06 19.77 5.41
N ARG A 138 0.15 18.79 4.51
CA ARG A 138 1.44 18.29 4.03
C ARG A 138 1.64 18.47 2.51
N GLU A 139 0.91 19.40 1.90
CA GLU A 139 0.92 19.62 0.44
C GLU A 139 2.30 20.08 -0.08
N ASP A 140 3.13 20.66 0.78
CA ASP A 140 4.51 21.08 0.50
C ASP A 140 5.41 19.94 -0.02
N ARG A 141 5.19 18.71 0.47
CA ARG A 141 5.96 17.53 0.09
C ARG A 141 5.45 16.82 -1.16
N PHE A 142 4.18 17.03 -1.53
CA PHE A 142 3.56 16.43 -2.72
C PHE A 142 2.83 17.48 -3.58
N PRO A 143 3.52 18.54 -4.06
CA PRO A 143 2.91 19.78 -4.57
C PRO A 143 2.24 19.69 -5.96
N ALA A 144 1.78 18.51 -6.37
CA ALA A 144 1.22 18.31 -7.72
C ALA A 144 0.08 17.29 -7.81
N CYS A 145 -0.40 16.73 -6.68
CA CYS A 145 -1.44 15.71 -6.74
C CYS A 145 -2.32 15.67 -5.49
N VAL A 146 -3.64 15.75 -5.69
CA VAL A 146 -4.61 15.38 -4.66
C VAL A 146 -4.50 13.87 -4.47
N ILE A 147 -3.97 13.44 -3.32
CA ILE A 147 -3.85 12.02 -2.96
C ILE A 147 -5.25 11.46 -2.67
N PRO A 148 -5.79 10.53 -3.47
CA PRO A 148 -7.10 9.96 -3.24
C PRO A 148 -7.12 9.16 -1.94
N VAL A 149 -8.18 9.32 -1.16
CA VAL A 149 -8.44 8.54 0.07
C VAL A 149 -9.74 7.79 -0.08
N LEU A 150 -9.66 6.46 -0.06
CA LEU A 150 -10.80 5.55 -0.24
C LEU A 150 -10.92 4.60 0.98
N PRO A 151 -12.13 4.40 1.54
CA PRO A 151 -12.36 3.27 2.43
C PRO A 151 -12.27 1.96 1.65
N VAL A 152 -11.61 0.97 2.20
CA VAL A 152 -11.51 -0.37 1.62
C VAL A 152 -11.57 -1.44 2.71
N ASP A 153 -12.29 -2.53 2.46
CA ASP A 153 -12.11 -3.77 3.21
C ASP A 153 -11.09 -4.62 2.46
N ALA A 154 -10.01 -5.03 3.14
CA ALA A 154 -8.96 -5.83 2.53
C ALA A 154 -9.44 -7.22 2.07
N ARG A 155 -10.59 -7.68 2.57
CA ARG A 155 -11.24 -8.96 2.22
C ARG A 155 -12.16 -8.83 1.00
N GLU A 156 -12.51 -7.60 0.61
CA GLU A 156 -13.45 -7.35 -0.48
C GLU A 156 -12.74 -6.90 -1.76
N LYS A 157 -12.72 -7.80 -2.76
CA LYS A 157 -12.04 -7.56 -4.04
C LYS A 157 -12.49 -6.28 -4.75
N ARG A 158 -13.79 -5.98 -4.73
CA ARG A 158 -14.36 -4.81 -5.45
C ARG A 158 -13.81 -3.48 -4.92
N GLY A 159 -13.71 -3.30 -3.61
CA GLY A 159 -13.18 -2.08 -3.00
C GLY A 159 -11.69 -1.90 -3.30
N LEU A 160 -10.93 -2.99 -3.21
CA LEU A 160 -9.51 -2.99 -3.55
C LEU A 160 -9.24 -2.74 -5.04
N GLN A 161 -10.06 -3.31 -5.94
CA GLN A 161 -9.95 -3.06 -7.38
C GLN A 161 -10.18 -1.58 -7.70
N ALA A 162 -11.16 -0.94 -7.06
CA ALA A 162 -11.38 0.50 -7.22
C ALA A 162 -10.16 1.32 -6.79
N LEU A 163 -9.48 0.92 -5.71
CA LEU A 163 -8.24 1.55 -5.24
C LEU A 163 -7.08 1.36 -6.25
N VAL A 164 -6.92 0.16 -6.82
CA VAL A 164 -5.89 -0.10 -7.86
C VAL A 164 -6.20 0.66 -9.15
N LEU A 165 -7.44 0.66 -9.61
CA LEU A 165 -7.87 1.41 -10.80
C LEU A 165 -7.68 2.92 -10.62
N THR A 166 -7.87 3.45 -9.40
CA THR A 166 -7.62 4.85 -9.08
C THR A 166 -6.15 5.21 -9.35
N VAL A 167 -5.20 4.45 -8.81
CA VAL A 167 -3.78 4.73 -9.02
C VAL A 167 -3.32 4.42 -10.45
N ALA A 168 -3.90 3.42 -11.11
CA ALA A 168 -3.64 3.13 -12.52
C ALA A 168 -4.09 4.28 -13.43
N SER A 169 -5.27 4.86 -13.17
CA SER A 169 -5.78 6.02 -13.91
C SER A 169 -4.87 7.24 -13.74
N MET A 170 -4.36 7.47 -12.53
CA MET A 170 -3.39 8.53 -12.26
C MET A 170 -2.07 8.31 -13.01
N LEU A 171 -1.60 7.05 -13.09
CA LEU A 171 -0.42 6.68 -13.87
C LEU A 171 -0.60 6.94 -15.36
N GLU A 172 -1.75 6.59 -15.93
CA GLU A 172 -2.07 6.89 -17.32
C GLU A 172 -2.09 8.41 -17.59
N MET A 173 -2.71 9.19 -16.71
CA MET A 173 -2.72 10.65 -16.82
C MET A 173 -1.31 11.22 -16.78
N LEU A 174 -0.46 10.69 -15.89
CA LEU A 174 0.93 11.09 -15.80
C LEU A 174 1.72 10.75 -17.08
N HIS A 175 1.51 9.58 -17.68
CA HIS A 175 2.16 9.23 -18.95
C HIS A 175 1.64 10.04 -20.14
N ARG A 176 0.36 10.43 -20.14
CA ARG A 176 -0.26 11.19 -21.25
C ARG A 176 0.07 12.68 -21.21
N TYR A 177 0.27 13.25 -20.03
CA TYR A 177 0.36 14.71 -19.84
C TYR A 177 1.59 15.18 -19.05
N GLY A 178 2.44 14.26 -18.58
CA GLY A 178 3.63 14.56 -17.76
C GLY A 178 4.92 14.57 -18.57
#